data_AF-A0A7S2BRM2-F1
#
_entry.id   AF-A0A7S2BRM2-F1
#
_cell.length_a   1.000
_cell.length_b   1.000
_cell.length_c   1.000
_cell.angle_alpha   90.00
_cell.angle_beta   90.00
_cell.angle_gamma   90.00
#
_symmetry.space_group_name_H-M   'P 1'
#
loop_
_entity.id
_entity.type
_entity.pdbx_description
1 polymer ?
#
loop_
_entity_poly.entity_id
_entity_poly.type
_entity_poly.pdbx_seq_one_letter_code
_entity_poly.pdbx_strand_id
1 'polypeptide(L)'
;ARCADKGLELLICTPGRLAAHILAEPPSLSLGLCSRLVLDEADLLFDDPDFEQTWAALREAMPDGVASAFVTATLPEWVITKVQRELPLTKVVKGNALHRTAAGVREKLIDCSAGERKRGDGDAGFELKATALMHELRSEPAKRTLIF
;
A
#
# COMPACT_ATOMS: atom_id res chain seq x y z
N ALA A 1 -24.76 -5.74 2.99
CA ALA A 1 -24.82 -6.90 2.08
C ALA A 1 -24.90 -8.17 2.93
N ARG A 2 -25.83 -9.09 2.66
CA ARG A 2 -26.03 -10.38 3.37
C ARG A 2 -25.00 -11.47 3.01
N CYS A 3 -23.87 -11.08 2.42
CA CYS A 3 -22.93 -12.01 1.82
C CYS A 3 -22.14 -12.85 2.84
N ALA A 4 -22.13 -12.45 4.12
CA ALA A 4 -21.38 -13.12 5.18
C ALA A 4 -22.24 -14.03 6.08
N ASP A 5 -23.57 -14.08 5.88
CA ASP A 5 -24.49 -14.85 6.76
C ASP A 5 -24.19 -16.36 6.76
N LYS A 6 -23.52 -16.86 5.72
CA LYS A 6 -23.10 -18.26 5.59
C LYS A 6 -21.61 -18.49 5.92
N GLY A 7 -20.93 -17.47 6.45
CA GLY A 7 -19.48 -17.45 6.57
C GLY A 7 -18.81 -17.01 5.27
N LEU A 8 -17.53 -16.65 5.38
CA LEU A 8 -16.67 -16.23 4.27
C LEU A 8 -15.46 -17.16 4.20
N GLU A 9 -15.16 -17.66 3.01
CA GLU A 9 -13.93 -18.43 2.75
C GLU A 9 -12.77 -17.51 2.36
N LEU A 10 -13.07 -16.35 1.78
CA LEU A 10 -12.11 -15.32 1.39
C LEU A 10 -12.69 -13.93 1.71
N LEU A 11 -11.89 -13.12 2.38
CA LEU A 11 -12.21 -11.73 2.69
C LEU A 11 -11.08 -10.83 2.16
N ILE A 12 -11.45 -9.84 1.35
CA ILE A 12 -10.57 -8.76 0.92
C ILE A 12 -11.20 -7.46 1.40
N CYS A 13 -10.46 -6.68 2.17
CA CYS A 13 -10.98 -5.47 2.80
C CYS A 13 -9.86 -4.49 3.11
N THR A 14 -10.22 -3.23 3.33
CA THR A 14 -9.30 -2.23 3.88
C THR A 14 -9.19 -2.41 5.39
N PRO A 15 -8.03 -2.08 6.00
CA PRO A 15 -7.81 -2.28 7.43
C PRO A 15 -8.88 -1.61 8.31
N GLY A 16 -9.17 -0.33 8.07
CA GLY A 16 -10.17 0.40 8.88
C GLY A 16 -11.57 -0.22 8.82
N ARG A 17 -11.98 -0.78 7.67
CA ARG A 17 -13.26 -1.49 7.56
C ARG A 17 -13.24 -2.81 8.32
N LEU A 18 -12.13 -3.55 8.23
CA LEU A 18 -11.94 -4.80 8.96
C LEU A 18 -11.99 -4.57 10.47
N ALA A 19 -11.24 -3.57 10.96
CA ALA A 19 -11.23 -3.13 12.36
C ALA A 19 -12.65 -2.85 12.87
N ALA A 20 -13.44 -2.09 12.10
CA ALA A 20 -14.82 -1.77 12.47
C ALA A 20 -15.71 -3.02 12.63
N HIS A 21 -15.44 -4.11 11.90
CA HIS A 21 -16.23 -5.35 12.01
C HIS A 21 -15.80 -6.23 13.19
N ILE A 22 -14.49 -6.31 13.47
CA ILE A 22 -13.93 -7.12 14.56
C ILE A 22 -14.06 -6.43 15.93
N LEU A 23 -13.97 -5.10 15.97
CA LEU A 23 -14.06 -4.29 17.19
C LEU A 23 -15.49 -3.82 17.52
N ALA A 24 -16.47 -4.15 16.69
CA ALA A 24 -17.87 -3.83 16.99
C ALA A 24 -18.33 -4.52 18.28
N GLU A 25 -19.32 -3.94 18.95
CA GLU A 25 -19.96 -4.55 20.13
C GLU A 25 -21.47 -4.81 19.83
N PRO A 26 -21.88 -6.08 19.58
CA PRO A 26 -21.04 -7.28 19.47
C PRO A 26 -20.25 -7.35 18.14
N PRO A 27 -19.15 -8.13 18.08
CA PRO A 27 -18.40 -8.29 16.84
C PRO A 27 -19.28 -8.86 15.72
N SER A 28 -19.17 -8.27 14.54
CA SER A 28 -19.96 -8.69 13.36
C SER A 28 -19.20 -9.65 12.44
N LEU A 29 -17.92 -9.89 12.74
CA LEU A 29 -17.05 -10.82 12.04
C LEU A 29 -16.17 -11.56 13.07
N SER A 30 -16.07 -12.88 12.93
CA SER A 30 -15.11 -13.69 13.68
C SER A 30 -13.99 -14.17 12.76
N LEU A 31 -12.75 -14.06 13.23
CA LEU A 31 -11.56 -14.57 12.53
C LEU A 31 -11.06 -15.90 13.12
N GLY A 32 -11.85 -16.56 13.97
CA GLY A 32 -11.42 -17.79 14.68
C GLY A 32 -11.11 -19.00 13.78
N LEU A 33 -11.54 -18.98 12.52
CA LEU A 33 -11.21 -19.99 11.50
C LEU A 33 -10.21 -19.47 10.44
N CYS A 34 -9.66 -18.28 10.63
CA CYS A 34 -8.65 -17.73 9.75
C CYS A 34 -7.40 -18.61 9.80
N SER A 35 -6.98 -19.13 8.65
CA SER A 35 -5.76 -19.94 8.53
C SER A 35 -4.64 -19.22 7.77
N ARG A 36 -4.99 -18.17 7.03
CA ARG A 36 -4.07 -17.43 6.16
C ARG A 36 -4.36 -15.95 6.17
N LEU A 37 -3.32 -15.14 6.28
CA LEU A 37 -3.38 -13.69 6.16
C LEU A 37 -2.41 -13.21 5.08
N VAL A 38 -2.85 -12.27 4.25
CA VAL A 38 -1.98 -11.56 3.31
C VAL A 38 -2.13 -10.07 3.58
N LEU A 39 -1.02 -9.40 3.87
CA LEU A 39 -0.93 -7.95 3.87
C LEU A 39 -0.25 -7.52 2.57
N ASP A 40 -1.02 -6.93 1.68
CA ASP A 40 -0.52 -6.32 0.45
C ASP A 40 -0.08 -4.87 0.72
N GLU A 41 0.96 -4.41 0.03
CA GLU A 41 1.64 -3.12 0.30
C GLU A 41 1.99 -2.92 1.79
N ALA A 42 2.58 -3.96 2.40
CA ALA A 42 2.82 -4.02 3.84
C ALA A 42 3.67 -2.86 4.38
N ASP A 43 4.58 -2.31 3.58
CA ASP A 43 5.36 -1.12 3.91
C ASP A 43 4.47 0.12 4.08
N LEU A 44 3.52 0.33 3.17
CA LEU A 44 2.56 1.44 3.31
C LEU A 44 1.61 1.23 4.49
N LEU A 45 1.17 -0.02 4.71
CA LEU A 45 0.32 -0.34 5.85
C LEU A 45 1.02 -0.05 7.18
N PHE A 46 2.27 -0.48 7.35
CA PHE A 46 2.99 -0.24 8.61
C PHE A 46 3.51 1.19 8.79
N ASP A 47 3.53 2.01 7.74
CA ASP A 47 3.83 3.44 7.83
C ASP A 47 2.62 4.26 8.32
N ASP A 48 1.40 3.72 8.17
CA ASP A 48 0.17 4.32 8.66
C ASP A 48 0.00 4.08 10.19
N PRO A 49 0.00 5.13 11.03
CA PRO A 49 -0.19 4.99 12.48
C PRO A 49 -1.51 4.34 12.87
N ASP A 50 -2.58 4.54 12.09
CA ASP A 50 -3.92 3.99 12.38
C ASP A 50 -3.95 2.47 12.13
N PHE A 51 -3.03 1.97 11.28
CA PHE A 51 -2.91 0.54 11.04
C PHE A 51 -2.39 -0.22 12.24
N GLU A 52 -1.54 0.38 13.09
CA GLU A 52 -0.94 -0.32 14.24
C GLU A 52 -2.02 -0.83 15.21
N GLN A 53 -3.06 -0.03 15.46
CA GLN A 53 -4.20 -0.45 16.28
C GLN A 53 -4.99 -1.58 15.60
N THR A 54 -5.19 -1.47 14.29
CA THR A 54 -5.87 -2.52 13.50
C THR A 54 -5.07 -3.83 13.52
N TRP A 55 -3.74 -3.74 13.44
CA TRP A 55 -2.84 -4.88 13.46
C TRP A 55 -2.88 -5.60 14.82
N ALA A 56 -2.86 -4.85 15.92
CA ALA A 56 -3.01 -5.42 17.25
C ALA A 56 -4.36 -6.16 17.40
N ALA A 57 -5.46 -5.53 17.02
CA ALA A 57 -6.80 -6.13 17.07
C ALA A 57 -6.91 -7.38 16.18
N LEU A 58 -6.29 -7.36 15.00
CA LEU A 58 -6.27 -8.50 14.09
C LEU A 58 -5.54 -9.69 14.69
N ARG A 59 -4.38 -9.46 15.31
CA ARG A 59 -3.61 -10.52 15.96
C ARG A 59 -4.33 -11.12 17.14
N GLU A 60 -5.06 -10.31 17.91
CA GLU A 60 -5.87 -10.79 19.03
C GLU A 60 -7.10 -11.60 18.56
N ALA A 61 -7.71 -11.21 17.44
CA ALA A 61 -8.89 -11.89 16.90
C ALA A 61 -8.59 -13.18 16.13
N MET A 62 -7.34 -13.40 15.69
CA MET A 62 -6.93 -14.57 14.93
C MET A 62 -6.37 -15.68 15.82
N PRO A 63 -6.55 -16.96 15.44
CA PRO A 63 -5.94 -18.08 16.16
C PRO A 63 -4.41 -18.10 16.02
N ASP A 64 -3.73 -18.76 16.97
CA ASP A 64 -2.30 -19.00 16.85
C ASP A 64 -1.96 -19.83 15.60
N GLY A 65 -0.82 -19.53 14.98
CA GLY A 65 -0.31 -20.31 13.85
C GLY A 65 -0.89 -19.95 12.48
N VAL A 66 -1.64 -18.84 12.35
CA VAL A 66 -2.04 -18.31 11.03
C VAL A 66 -0.81 -18.11 10.12
N ALA A 67 -0.83 -18.74 8.95
CA ALA A 67 0.20 -18.55 7.95
C ALA A 67 0.07 -17.15 7.33
N SER A 68 1.06 -16.29 7.58
CA SER A 68 1.02 -14.89 7.17
C SER A 68 2.02 -14.60 6.05
N ALA A 69 1.60 -13.81 5.06
CA ALA A 69 2.46 -13.26 4.02
C ALA A 69 2.38 -11.73 4.03
N PHE A 70 3.55 -11.09 3.98
CA PHE A 70 3.69 -9.64 3.88
C PHE A 70 4.31 -9.34 2.53
N VAL A 71 3.56 -8.65 1.67
CA VAL A 71 3.92 -8.39 0.28
C VAL A 71 4.16 -6.90 0.14
N THR A 72 5.25 -6.52 -0.52
CA THR A 72 5.61 -5.12 -0.76
C THR A 72 6.49 -5.02 -2.00
N ALA A 73 6.36 -3.92 -2.73
CA ALA A 73 7.18 -3.61 -3.89
C ALA A 73 8.57 -3.08 -3.55
N THR A 74 8.82 -2.58 -2.33
CA THR A 74 10.09 -1.92 -1.99
C THR A 74 10.91 -2.65 -0.93
N LEU A 75 10.26 -3.49 -0.11
CA LEU A 75 10.87 -4.35 0.92
C LEU A 75 11.96 -3.66 1.77
N PRO A 76 11.61 -2.53 2.43
CA PRO A 76 12.57 -1.73 3.17
C PRO A 76 12.99 -2.42 4.47
N GLU A 77 14.22 -2.16 4.93
CA GLU A 77 14.83 -2.88 6.06
C GLU A 77 14.06 -2.70 7.37
N TRP A 78 13.42 -1.55 7.56
CA TRP A 78 12.63 -1.27 8.76
C TRP A 78 11.38 -2.14 8.85
N VAL A 79 10.71 -2.45 7.72
CA VAL A 79 9.56 -3.36 7.68
C VAL A 79 9.98 -4.77 8.04
N ILE A 80 11.10 -5.23 7.46
CA ILE A 80 11.67 -6.56 7.77
C ILE A 80 11.93 -6.67 9.26
N THR A 81 12.62 -5.67 9.82
CA THR A 81 12.95 -5.61 11.25
C THR A 81 11.70 -5.63 12.12
N LYS A 82 10.68 -4.81 11.81
CA LYS A 82 9.41 -4.76 12.54
C LYS A 82 8.70 -6.12 12.50
N VAL A 83 8.51 -6.69 11.32
CA VAL A 83 7.81 -7.96 11.14
C VAL A 83 8.54 -9.10 11.85
N GLN A 84 9.87 -9.20 11.75
CA GLN A 84 10.63 -10.26 12.42
C GLN A 84 10.66 -10.11 13.94
N ARG A 85 10.64 -8.88 14.48
CA ARG A 85 10.50 -8.65 15.91
C ARG A 85 9.18 -9.21 16.44
N GLU A 86 8.12 -9.08 15.66
CA GLU A 86 6.75 -9.42 16.05
C GLU A 86 6.33 -10.85 15.68
N LEU A 87 6.94 -11.41 14.63
CA LEU A 87 6.73 -12.72 14.03
C LEU A 87 8.09 -13.33 13.64
N PRO A 88 8.85 -13.88 14.62
CA PRO A 88 10.26 -14.24 14.44
C PRO A 88 10.52 -15.39 13.48
N LEU A 89 9.48 -16.16 13.12
CA LEU A 89 9.59 -17.25 12.14
C LEU A 89 9.44 -16.78 10.69
N THR A 90 9.25 -15.47 10.47
CA THR A 90 9.09 -14.89 9.13
C THR A 90 10.37 -15.01 8.33
N LYS A 91 10.27 -15.60 7.13
CA LYS A 91 11.37 -15.69 6.17
C LYS A 91 11.25 -14.57 5.15
N VAL A 92 12.38 -13.93 4.87
CA VAL A 92 12.46 -12.90 3.83
C VAL A 92 12.78 -13.54 2.50
N VAL A 93 11.93 -13.31 1.49
CA VAL A 93 12.15 -13.75 0.12
C VAL A 93 12.38 -12.50 -0.73
N LYS A 94 13.61 -12.30 -1.21
CA LYS A 94 13.99 -11.21 -2.14
C LYS A 94 14.40 -11.81 -3.48
N GLY A 95 14.07 -11.16 -4.59
CA GLY A 95 14.51 -11.57 -5.92
C GLY A 95 14.89 -10.39 -6.79
N ASN A 96 16.05 -10.47 -7.45
CA ASN A 96 16.56 -9.44 -8.38
C ASN A 96 15.61 -9.17 -9.58
N ALA A 97 14.66 -10.09 -9.84
CA ALA A 97 13.65 -9.94 -10.89
C ALA A 97 12.27 -9.46 -10.38
N LEU A 98 12.03 -9.42 -9.06
CA LEU A 98 10.75 -8.98 -8.49
C LEU A 98 10.64 -7.44 -8.43
N HIS A 99 11.75 -6.75 -8.16
CA HIS A 99 11.77 -5.30 -7.93
C HIS A 99 12.49 -4.57 -9.07
N ARG A 100 11.99 -4.74 -10.29
CA ARG A 100 12.48 -4.01 -11.48
C ARG A 100 11.32 -3.30 -12.15
N THR A 101 11.59 -2.14 -12.74
CA THR A 101 10.65 -1.49 -13.67
C THR A 101 10.19 -2.52 -14.71
N ALA A 102 8.88 -2.67 -14.87
CA ALA A 102 8.32 -3.70 -15.75
C ALA A 102 8.80 -3.49 -17.19
N ALA A 103 9.12 -4.58 -17.89
CA ALA A 103 9.59 -4.51 -19.26
C ALA A 103 8.54 -3.81 -20.15
N GLY A 104 8.91 -2.66 -20.72
CA GLY A 104 8.04 -1.83 -21.55
C GLY A 104 7.53 -0.55 -20.88
N VAL A 105 7.75 -0.36 -19.57
CA VAL A 105 7.54 0.94 -18.92
C VAL A 105 8.67 1.88 -19.34
N ARG A 106 8.32 2.99 -19.99
CA ARG A 106 9.25 4.06 -20.36
C ARG A 106 9.18 5.16 -19.32
N GLU A 107 10.33 5.58 -18.82
CA GLU A 107 10.45 6.68 -17.88
C GLU A 107 10.95 7.93 -18.61
N LYS A 108 10.33 9.08 -18.33
CA LYS A 108 10.72 10.37 -18.90
C LYS A 108 10.81 11.40 -17.78
N LEU A 109 11.96 12.05 -17.66
CA LEU A 109 12.17 13.17 -16.75
C LEU A 109 12.04 14.48 -17.52
N ILE A 110 11.27 15.43 -16.99
CA ILE A 110 11.06 16.72 -17.63
C ILE A 110 11.48 17.82 -16.66
N ASP A 111 12.50 18.57 -17.07
CA ASP A 111 12.97 19.72 -16.31
C ASP A 111 11.96 20.87 -16.41
N CYS A 112 11.35 21.19 -15.27
CA CYS A 112 10.42 22.32 -15.12
C CYS A 112 11.00 23.42 -14.21
N SER A 113 12.31 23.44 -14.01
CA SER A 113 12.96 24.42 -13.13
C SER A 113 12.88 25.83 -13.71
N ALA A 114 12.58 26.82 -12.85
CA ALA A 114 12.44 28.23 -13.26
C ALA A 114 13.79 28.98 -13.38
N GLY A 115 14.92 28.27 -13.25
CA GLY A 115 16.27 28.84 -13.14
C GLY A 115 16.52 29.63 -11.84
N GLU A 116 17.77 30.04 -11.60
CA GLU A 116 18.17 30.75 -10.36
C GLU A 116 17.49 32.11 -10.17
N ARG A 117 17.06 32.77 -11.27
CA ARG A 117 16.55 34.16 -11.26
C ARG A 117 15.09 34.31 -10.83
N LYS A 118 14.33 33.22 -10.70
CA LYS A 118 12.88 33.25 -10.38
C LYS A 118 12.50 32.49 -9.11
N ARG A 119 13.47 32.22 -8.23
CA ARG A 119 13.30 31.42 -7.00
C ARG A 119 12.31 31.99 -5.97
N GLY A 120 11.76 33.19 -6.20
CA GLY A 120 10.80 33.86 -5.30
C GLY A 120 9.39 34.02 -5.86
N ASP A 121 9.11 33.56 -7.09
CA ASP A 121 7.80 33.66 -7.72
C ASP A 121 7.15 32.27 -7.77
N GLY A 122 6.33 31.96 -6.76
CA GLY A 122 5.72 30.64 -6.58
C GLY A 122 4.87 30.19 -7.76
N ASP A 123 4.30 31.14 -8.52
CA ASP A 123 3.41 30.86 -9.65
C ASP A 123 4.20 30.35 -10.87
N ALA A 124 5.44 30.82 -11.06
CA ALA A 124 6.27 30.42 -12.19
C ALA A 124 6.57 28.91 -12.20
N GLY A 125 6.77 28.30 -11.03
CA GLY A 125 7.01 26.86 -10.93
C GLY A 125 5.77 26.02 -11.24
N PHE A 126 4.59 26.51 -10.86
CA PHE A 126 3.32 25.87 -11.18
C PHE A 126 3.03 25.94 -12.68
N GLU A 127 3.16 27.13 -13.28
CA GLU A 127 2.89 27.33 -14.71
C GLU A 127 3.81 26.51 -15.62
N LEU A 128 5.10 26.39 -15.28
CA LEU A 128 6.05 25.57 -16.03
C LEU A 128 5.68 24.09 -15.99
N LYS A 129 5.35 23.56 -14.80
CA LYS A 129 4.88 22.18 -14.63
C LYS A 129 3.57 21.93 -15.37
N ALA A 130 2.61 22.85 -15.26
CA ALA A 130 1.32 22.74 -15.93
C ALA A 130 1.49 22.73 -17.46
N THR A 131 2.34 23.62 -17.99
CA THR A 131 2.63 23.69 -19.42
C THR A 131 3.31 22.40 -19.91
N ALA A 132 4.31 21.92 -19.18
CA ALA A 132 5.01 20.68 -19.50
C ALA A 132 4.06 19.47 -19.48
N LEU A 133 3.24 19.33 -18.43
CA LEU A 133 2.24 18.28 -18.32
C LEU A 133 1.26 18.31 -19.49
N MET A 134 0.71 19.48 -19.84
CA MET A 134 -0.24 19.60 -20.95
C MET A 134 0.41 19.30 -22.30
N HIS A 135 1.68 19.64 -22.49
CA HIS A 135 2.44 19.25 -23.67
C HIS A 135 2.55 17.72 -23.77
N GLU A 136 2.93 17.04 -22.68
CA GLU A 136 3.08 15.58 -22.67
C GLU A 136 1.78 14.83 -22.89
N LEU A 137 0.69 15.26 -22.24
CA LEU A 137 -0.63 14.65 -22.43
C LEU A 137 -1.11 14.72 -23.89
N ARG A 138 -0.66 15.74 -24.64
CA ARG A 138 -0.97 15.91 -26.06
C ARG A 138 -0.02 15.14 -26.97
N SER A 139 1.27 15.07 -26.63
CA SER A 139 2.29 14.41 -27.44
C SER A 139 2.24 12.89 -27.33
N GLU A 140 1.91 12.36 -26.15
CA GLU A 140 1.74 10.94 -25.88
C GLU A 140 0.33 10.65 -25.32
N PRO A 141 -0.73 10.71 -26.16
CA PRO A 141 -2.10 10.53 -25.69
C PRO A 141 -2.32 9.10 -25.20
N ALA A 142 -2.79 8.98 -23.95
CA ALA A 142 -3.20 7.71 -23.36
C ALA A 142 -4.72 7.66 -23.17
N LYS A 143 -5.29 6.45 -23.21
CA LYS A 143 -6.73 6.25 -22.96
C LYS A 143 -7.13 6.68 -21.54
N ARG A 144 -6.22 6.53 -20.59
CA ARG A 144 -6.38 6.92 -19.17
C ARG A 144 -5.02 7.38 -18.67
N THR A 145 -5.01 8.45 -17.89
CA THR A 145 -3.81 8.99 -17.26
C THR A 145 -4.07 9.20 -15.77
N LEU A 146 -3.09 8.83 -14.95
CA LEU A 146 -3.06 9.17 -13.52
C LEU A 146 -2.05 10.30 -13.33
N ILE A 147 -2.43 11.31 -12.57
CA ILE A 147 -1.60 12.47 -12.22
C ILE A 147 -1.60 12.51 -10.69
N PHE A 148 -0.41 12.45 -10.10
CA PHE A 148 -0.19 12.49 -8.65
C PHE A 148 0.26 13.88 -8.23
#